data_AF-A0AAD4Z4N5-F1
#
_entry.id   AF-A0AAD4Z4N5-F1
#
_cell.length_a   1.000
_cell.length_b   1.000
_cell.length_c   1.000
_cell.angle_alpha   90.00
_cell.angle_beta   90.00
_cell.angle_gamma   90.00
#
_symmetry.space_group_name_H-M   'P 1'
#
loop_
_entity.id
_entity.type
_entity.pdbx_description
1 polymer ?
#
loop_
_entity_poly.entity_id
_entity_poly.type
_entity_poly.pdbx_seq_one_letter_code
_entity_poly.pdbx_strand_id
1 'polypeptide(L)'
;MLAYGASADKVDEIARMGKSTTLQALQQLVLLSITSLVGMGDIVTKEAFEWLLNDPRILRASNIIFRLMDDLSGYEFEKEREHVASSIVCYMKQYGVPEQEVLDIFNKQAKDLWKDINKEYLRPTDVPMPVLMRVLNLTRVVDLLYKGVDGYTHVGKVMKDSVASFLIEPMPL
;
A
#
# COMPACT_ATOMS: atom_id res chain seq x y z
N MET A 1 19.44 -21.74 -10.97
CA MET A 1 19.87 -20.88 -9.85
C MET A 1 19.86 -19.44 -10.35
N LEU A 2 18.72 -18.75 -10.27
CA LEU A 2 18.64 -17.31 -10.56
C LEU A 2 18.23 -16.63 -9.25
N ALA A 3 19.17 -15.88 -8.72
CA ALA A 3 19.03 -15.17 -7.46
C ALA A 3 19.24 -13.69 -7.74
N TYR A 4 18.37 -12.89 -7.11
CA TYR A 4 18.54 -11.47 -6.76
C TYR A 4 18.26 -10.38 -7.81
N GLY A 5 17.30 -9.53 -7.42
CA GLY A 5 16.95 -8.27 -8.06
C GLY A 5 15.61 -8.34 -8.78
N ALA A 6 14.50 -8.06 -8.09
CA ALA A 6 13.40 -7.45 -8.81
C ALA A 6 13.95 -6.10 -9.30
N SER A 7 14.18 -5.95 -10.61
CA SER A 7 14.50 -4.62 -11.15
C SER A 7 13.34 -3.68 -10.82
N ALA A 8 13.62 -2.39 -10.66
CA ALA A 8 12.58 -1.37 -10.47
C ALA A 8 11.48 -1.48 -11.55
N ASP A 9 11.85 -1.95 -12.74
CA ASP A 9 10.93 -2.18 -13.86
C ASP A 9 9.81 -3.16 -13.52
N LYS A 10 10.10 -4.28 -12.86
CA LYS A 10 9.09 -5.28 -12.46
C LYS A 10 8.16 -4.77 -11.36
N VAL A 11 8.68 -3.93 -10.46
CA VAL A 11 7.92 -3.35 -9.35
C VAL A 11 6.85 -2.39 -9.89
N ASP A 12 7.26 -1.49 -10.78
CA ASP A 12 6.36 -0.56 -11.46
C ASP A 12 5.42 -1.29 -12.42
N GLU A 13 5.83 -2.42 -13.00
CA GLU A 13 4.97 -3.26 -13.86
C GLU A 13 3.82 -3.88 -13.07
N ILE A 14 4.10 -4.51 -11.91
CA ILE A 14 3.08 -5.11 -11.05
C ILE A 14 2.06 -4.06 -10.59
N ALA A 15 2.52 -2.87 -10.20
CA ALA A 15 1.64 -1.77 -9.82
C ALA A 15 0.74 -1.27 -10.96
N ARG A 16 1.10 -1.55 -12.22
CA ARG A 16 0.35 -1.21 -13.44
C ARG A 16 -0.56 -2.34 -13.95
N MET A 17 -0.38 -3.58 -13.50
CA MET A 17 -1.09 -4.76 -14.01
C MET A 17 -2.50 -4.99 -13.42
N GLY A 18 -2.85 -4.32 -12.32
CA GLY A 18 -4.13 -4.50 -11.60
C GLY A 18 -5.19 -3.43 -11.90
N LYS A 19 -6.44 -3.88 -12.12
CA LYS A 19 -7.72 -3.13 -12.31
C LYS A 19 -7.71 -1.97 -13.34
N SER A 20 -8.41 -2.23 -14.43
CA SER A 20 -8.67 -1.45 -15.67
C SER A 20 -9.20 0.00 -15.54
N THR A 21 -9.13 0.67 -14.38
CA THR A 21 -9.36 2.13 -14.31
C THR A 21 -8.07 2.81 -13.88
N THR A 22 -7.23 3.04 -14.88
CA THR A 22 -5.90 3.67 -14.86
C THR A 22 -5.84 5.06 -14.20
N LEU A 23 -6.95 5.60 -13.69
CA LEU A 23 -7.00 6.85 -12.90
C LEU A 23 -7.37 6.67 -11.41
N GLN A 24 -8.04 5.59 -10.98
CA GLN A 24 -8.50 5.47 -9.58
C GLN A 24 -7.55 4.65 -8.69
N ALA A 25 -6.75 3.76 -9.29
CA ALA A 25 -5.84 2.87 -8.59
C ALA A 25 -4.49 3.53 -8.22
N LEU A 26 -4.06 4.54 -8.97
CA LEU A 26 -2.75 5.20 -8.79
C LEU A 26 -2.75 6.37 -7.81
N GLN A 27 -3.89 6.73 -7.21
CA GLN A 27 -4.01 7.96 -6.42
C GLN A 27 -4.54 7.79 -4.99
N GLN A 28 -4.98 6.62 -4.54
CA GLN A 28 -5.66 6.54 -3.24
C GLN A 28 -4.76 6.94 -2.08
N LEU A 29 -3.56 6.36 -1.97
CA LEU A 29 -2.65 6.71 -0.87
C LEU A 29 -2.02 8.09 -1.06
N VAL A 30 -1.73 8.49 -2.31
CA VAL A 30 -1.17 9.81 -2.64
C VAL A 30 -2.15 10.92 -2.26
N LEU A 31 -3.39 10.82 -2.73
CA LEU A 31 -4.46 11.78 -2.41
C LEU A 31 -4.75 11.79 -0.91
N LEU A 32 -4.80 10.62 -0.26
CA LEU A 32 -4.99 10.52 1.18
C LEU A 32 -3.85 11.19 1.95
N SER A 33 -2.61 10.98 1.51
CA SER A 33 -1.42 11.61 2.12
C SER A 33 -1.49 13.12 2.00
N ILE A 34 -1.74 13.65 0.79
CA ILE A 34 -1.88 15.09 0.53
C ILE A 34 -3.02 15.69 1.36
N THR A 35 -4.20 15.06 1.33
CA THR A 35 -5.38 15.56 2.05
C THR A 35 -5.16 15.54 3.56
N SER A 36 -4.47 14.53 4.08
CA SER A 36 -4.18 14.40 5.51
C SER A 36 -3.23 15.47 6.05
N LEU A 37 -2.49 16.17 5.19
CA LEU A 37 -1.64 17.29 5.59
C LEU A 37 -2.42 18.59 5.84
N VAL A 38 -3.60 18.77 5.21
CA VAL A 38 -4.38 20.02 5.29
C VAL A 38 -4.76 20.37 6.74
N GLY A 39 -5.00 19.36 7.58
CA GLY A 39 -5.37 19.55 8.99
C GLY A 39 -4.21 19.68 9.97
N MET A 40 -2.95 19.77 9.51
CA MET A 40 -1.77 19.72 10.40
C MET A 40 -1.24 21.11 10.81
N GLY A 41 -1.95 22.20 10.47
CA GLY A 41 -1.58 23.56 10.84
C GLY A 41 -0.22 23.99 10.27
N ASP A 42 0.48 24.88 10.99
CA ASP A 42 1.73 25.52 10.53
C ASP A 42 2.91 24.56 10.39
N ILE A 43 2.78 23.30 10.81
CA ILE A 43 3.80 22.25 10.63
C ILE A 43 3.97 21.92 9.14
N VAL A 44 2.91 22.06 8.34
CA VAL A 44 2.92 21.74 6.91
C VAL A 44 3.08 23.02 6.11
N THR A 45 4.17 23.08 5.34
CA THR A 45 4.46 24.21 4.45
C THR A 45 4.11 23.88 3.00
N LYS A 46 4.17 24.90 2.12
CA LYS A 46 4.02 24.70 0.68
C LYS A 46 5.04 23.69 0.13
N GLU A 47 6.26 23.74 0.64
CA GLU A 47 7.36 22.86 0.26
C GLU A 47 7.05 21.40 0.63
N ALA A 48 6.33 21.15 1.73
CA ALA A 48 5.89 19.80 2.07
C ALA A 48 4.87 19.22 1.08
N PHE A 49 3.94 20.06 0.57
CA PHE A 49 3.02 19.66 -0.49
C PHE A 49 3.76 19.42 -1.81
N GLU A 50 4.65 20.33 -2.21
CA GLU A 50 5.47 20.18 -3.42
C GLU A 50 6.34 18.92 -3.34
N TRP A 51 6.92 18.64 -2.17
CA TRP A 51 7.69 17.43 -1.93
C TRP A 51 6.84 16.16 -2.12
N LEU A 52 5.61 16.10 -1.57
CA LEU A 52 4.71 14.96 -1.80
C LEU A 52 4.28 14.82 -3.27
N LEU A 53 4.00 15.93 -3.95
CA LEU A 53 3.60 15.96 -5.36
C LEU A 53 4.73 15.52 -6.30
N ASN A 54 5.98 15.67 -5.87
CA ASN A 54 7.17 15.17 -6.56
C ASN A 54 7.43 13.66 -6.34
N ASP A 55 6.45 12.93 -5.81
CA ASP A 55 6.44 11.46 -5.64
C ASP A 55 7.70 10.92 -4.93
N PRO A 56 7.89 11.29 -3.65
CA PRO A 56 9.06 10.88 -2.89
C PRO A 56 9.03 9.37 -2.68
N ARG A 57 10.21 8.73 -2.64
CA ARG A 57 10.31 7.26 -2.63
C ARG A 57 9.55 6.60 -1.49
N ILE A 58 9.45 7.21 -0.31
CA ILE A 58 8.64 6.70 0.79
C ILE A 58 7.15 6.62 0.43
N LEU A 59 6.62 7.62 -0.27
CA LEU A 59 5.23 7.65 -0.73
C LEU A 59 5.02 6.63 -1.85
N ARG A 60 5.93 6.58 -2.83
CA ARG A 60 5.90 5.58 -3.91
C ARG A 60 5.89 4.16 -3.36
N ALA A 61 6.84 3.84 -2.48
CA ALA A 61 6.93 2.52 -1.86
C ALA A 61 5.65 2.17 -1.07
N SER A 62 5.11 3.14 -0.33
CA SER A 62 3.87 2.98 0.41
C SER A 62 2.66 2.71 -0.51
N ASN A 63 2.57 3.40 -1.65
CA ASN A 63 1.49 3.22 -2.62
C ASN A 63 1.56 1.83 -3.27
N ILE A 64 2.78 1.34 -3.55
CA ILE A 64 2.99 0.00 -4.10
C ILE A 64 2.64 -1.06 -3.05
N ILE A 65 3.03 -0.89 -1.78
CA ILE A 65 2.59 -1.78 -0.69
C ILE A 65 1.07 -1.85 -0.63
N PHE A 66 0.38 -0.71 -0.68
CA PHE A 66 -1.08 -0.67 -0.70
C PHE A 66 -1.67 -1.50 -1.84
N ARG A 67 -1.17 -1.31 -3.07
CA ARG A 67 -1.60 -2.10 -4.23
C ARG A 67 -1.38 -3.60 -4.03
N LEU A 68 -0.18 -3.99 -3.60
CA LEU A 68 0.18 -5.40 -3.39
C LEU A 68 -0.71 -6.04 -2.32
N MET A 69 -0.97 -5.34 -1.22
CA MET A 69 -1.80 -5.87 -0.13
C MET A 69 -3.28 -5.97 -0.51
N ASP A 70 -3.83 -4.97 -1.22
CA ASP A 70 -5.18 -5.02 -1.78
C ASP A 70 -5.34 -6.23 -2.71
N ASP A 71 -4.42 -6.40 -3.66
CA ASP A 71 -4.48 -7.49 -4.64
C ASP A 71 -4.28 -8.87 -3.98
N LEU A 72 -3.34 -9.01 -3.02
CA LEU A 72 -3.11 -10.27 -2.29
C LEU A 72 -4.31 -10.68 -1.45
N SER A 73 -4.92 -9.72 -0.76
CA SER A 73 -6.01 -9.98 0.19
C SER A 73 -7.37 -10.16 -0.49
N GLY A 74 -7.57 -9.52 -1.65
CA GLY A 74 -8.75 -9.68 -2.49
C GLY A 74 -8.67 -10.85 -3.47
N TYR A 75 -7.49 -11.47 -3.64
CA TYR A 75 -7.21 -12.42 -4.71
C TYR A 75 -8.24 -13.56 -4.83
N GLU A 76 -8.51 -14.28 -3.73
CA GLU A 76 -9.43 -15.43 -3.74
C GLU A 76 -10.84 -15.02 -4.16
N PHE A 77 -11.31 -13.87 -3.66
CA PHE A 77 -12.62 -13.35 -3.99
C PHE A 77 -12.70 -12.82 -5.44
N GLU A 78 -11.61 -12.21 -5.93
CA GLU A 78 -11.53 -11.72 -7.31
C GLU A 78 -11.42 -12.86 -8.32
N LYS A 79 -10.78 -13.97 -7.96
CA LYS A 79 -10.69 -15.18 -8.78
C LYS A 79 -12.07 -15.77 -9.08
N GLU A 80 -13.02 -15.64 -8.16
CA GLU A 80 -14.42 -16.06 -8.36
C GLU A 80 -15.20 -15.11 -9.28
N ARG A 81 -14.72 -13.89 -9.52
CA ARG A 81 -15.39 -12.87 -10.34
C ARG A 81 -14.82 -12.87 -11.76
N GLU A 82 -15.54 -13.46 -12.71
CA GLU A 82 -15.13 -13.59 -14.13
C GLU A 82 -14.73 -12.27 -14.84
N HIS A 83 -15.18 -11.11 -14.37
CA HIS A 83 -15.05 -9.84 -15.09
C HIS A 83 -13.95 -8.89 -14.58
N VAL A 84 -13.20 -9.25 -13.53
CA VAL A 84 -12.13 -8.39 -12.99
C VAL A 84 -10.82 -9.17 -12.92
N ALA A 85 -9.89 -8.87 -13.82
CA ALA A 85 -8.55 -9.46 -13.75
C ALA A 85 -7.73 -8.74 -12.66
N SER A 86 -7.40 -9.48 -11.59
CA SER A 86 -6.45 -9.04 -10.57
C SER A 86 -5.03 -8.97 -11.18
N SER A 87 -4.15 -8.17 -10.57
CA SER A 87 -2.75 -8.09 -11.00
C SER A 87 -2.05 -9.46 -10.94
N ILE A 88 -2.42 -10.31 -9.98
CA ILE A 88 -1.91 -11.68 -9.83
C ILE A 88 -2.30 -12.51 -11.05
N VAL A 89 -3.58 -12.49 -11.47
CA VAL A 89 -4.05 -13.22 -12.67
C VAL A 89 -3.36 -12.68 -13.93
N CYS A 90 -3.22 -11.37 -14.07
CA CYS A 90 -2.51 -10.74 -15.19
C CYS A 90 -1.05 -11.22 -15.25
N TYR A 91 -0.35 -11.23 -14.12
CA TYR A 91 1.05 -11.64 -14.03
C TYR A 91 1.23 -13.12 -14.38
N MET A 92 0.36 -13.99 -13.84
CA MET A 92 0.36 -15.42 -14.19
C MET A 92 0.21 -15.63 -15.70
N LYS A 93 -0.75 -14.93 -16.34
CA LYS A 93 -1.00 -15.04 -17.78
C LYS A 93 0.15 -14.48 -18.62
N GLN A 94 0.71 -13.35 -18.22
CA GLN A 94 1.77 -12.67 -18.98
C GLN A 94 3.08 -13.45 -19.00
N TYR A 95 3.46 -14.08 -17.87
CA TYR A 95 4.75 -14.77 -17.74
C TYR A 95 4.63 -16.29 -17.70
N GLY A 96 3.43 -16.86 -17.70
CA GLY A 96 3.21 -18.30 -17.67
C GLY A 96 3.70 -18.97 -16.37
N VAL A 97 3.68 -18.24 -15.26
CA VAL A 97 4.16 -18.70 -13.95
C VAL A 97 3.01 -19.21 -13.08
N PRO A 98 3.25 -20.19 -12.18
CA PRO A 98 2.22 -20.70 -11.28
C PRO A 98 1.80 -19.67 -10.23
N GLU A 99 0.56 -19.79 -9.75
CA GLU A 99 -0.05 -18.89 -8.77
C GLU A 99 0.82 -18.65 -7.54
N GLN A 100 1.29 -19.74 -6.91
CA GLN A 100 2.11 -19.66 -5.70
C GLN A 100 3.41 -18.87 -5.91
N GLU A 101 4.02 -18.96 -7.09
CA GLU A 101 5.23 -18.19 -7.41
C GLU A 101 4.93 -16.69 -7.46
N VAL A 102 3.78 -16.30 -8.01
CA VAL A 102 3.35 -14.89 -8.04
C VAL A 102 3.06 -14.38 -6.64
N LEU A 103 2.36 -15.16 -5.81
CA LEU A 103 2.10 -14.80 -4.40
C LEU A 103 3.41 -14.61 -3.62
N ASP A 104 4.40 -15.48 -3.83
CA ASP A 104 5.70 -15.38 -3.17
C ASP A 104 6.49 -14.13 -3.63
N ILE A 105 6.44 -13.82 -4.93
CA ILE A 105 7.04 -12.59 -5.49
C ILE A 105 6.41 -11.35 -4.85
N PHE A 106 5.09 -11.27 -4.81
CA PHE A 106 4.36 -10.11 -4.28
C PHE A 106 4.64 -9.92 -2.79
N ASN A 107 4.59 -11.00 -2.00
CA ASN A 107 4.92 -10.98 -0.57
C ASN A 107 6.36 -10.55 -0.31
N LYS A 108 7.32 -11.06 -1.10
CA LYS A 108 8.73 -10.65 -1.00
C LYS A 108 8.90 -9.17 -1.33
N GLN A 109 8.25 -8.70 -2.39
CA GLN A 109 8.31 -7.30 -2.80
C GLN A 109 7.73 -6.37 -1.74
N ALA A 110 6.58 -6.71 -1.13
CA ALA A 110 6.03 -5.95 -0.02
C ALA A 110 7.02 -5.85 1.15
N LYS A 111 7.70 -6.95 1.51
CA LYS A 111 8.73 -6.96 2.56
C LYS A 111 9.94 -6.10 2.20
N ASP A 112 10.38 -6.10 0.95
CA ASP A 112 11.51 -5.28 0.51
C ASP A 112 11.15 -3.79 0.48
N LEU A 113 9.94 -3.42 0.04
CA LEU A 113 9.44 -2.04 0.08
C LEU A 113 9.30 -1.49 1.51
N TRP A 114 8.99 -2.33 2.49
CA TRP A 114 9.01 -1.92 3.91
C TRP A 114 10.43 -1.53 4.37
N LYS A 115 11.47 -2.20 3.86
CA LYS A 115 12.86 -1.81 4.14
C LYS A 115 13.19 -0.46 3.50
N ASP A 116 12.70 -0.22 2.28
CA ASP A 116 12.85 1.07 1.62
C ASP A 116 12.17 2.18 2.40
N ILE A 117 10.92 1.99 2.85
CA ILE A 117 10.22 2.95 3.74
C ILE A 117 11.07 3.25 4.98
N ASN A 118 11.60 2.24 5.66
CA ASN A 118 12.42 2.43 6.85
C ASN A 118 13.70 3.25 6.54
N LYS A 119 14.36 2.96 5.42
CA LYS A 119 15.56 3.69 4.99
C LYS A 119 15.24 5.15 4.65
N GLU A 120 14.14 5.38 3.94
CA GLU A 120 13.69 6.71 3.51
C GLU A 120 13.16 7.54 4.69
N TYR A 121 12.62 6.90 5.73
CA TYR A 121 12.19 7.55 6.96
C TYR A 121 13.36 7.97 7.86
N LEU A 122 14.48 7.23 7.85
CA LEU A 122 15.64 7.49 8.71
C LEU A 122 16.69 8.42 8.09
N ARG A 123 16.65 8.64 6.77
CA ARG A 123 17.59 9.55 6.10
C ARG A 123 17.18 11.02 6.31
N PRO A 124 18.11 11.97 6.19
CA PRO A 124 17.77 13.39 6.11
C PRO A 124 16.82 13.67 4.94
N THR A 125 15.81 14.53 5.17
CA THR A 125 14.85 14.96 4.14
C THR A 125 14.59 16.46 4.27
N ASP A 126 14.10 17.06 3.18
CA ASP A 126 13.76 18.50 3.14
C ASP A 126 12.42 18.83 3.84
N VAL A 127 11.69 17.82 4.32
CA VAL A 127 10.40 17.99 4.99
C VAL A 127 10.45 17.68 6.48
N PRO A 128 9.59 18.31 7.30
CA PRO A 128 9.49 18.00 8.72
C PRO A 128 9.12 16.53 8.98
N MET A 129 9.69 15.95 10.04
CA MET A 129 9.42 14.57 10.47
C MET A 129 7.92 14.23 10.62
N PRO A 130 7.02 15.14 11.07
CA PRO A 130 5.58 14.86 11.09
C PRO A 130 4.97 14.53 9.72
N VAL A 131 5.52 15.08 8.62
CA VAL A 131 5.07 14.77 7.25
C VAL A 131 5.44 13.33 6.88
N LEU A 132 6.66 12.91 7.20
CA LEU A 132 7.11 11.51 7.00
C LEU A 132 6.31 10.53 7.84
N MET A 133 6.07 10.87 9.12
CA MET A 133 5.24 10.07 10.03
C MET A 133 3.82 9.90 9.49
N ARG A 134 3.26 10.93 8.84
CA ARG A 134 1.93 10.84 8.26
C ARG A 134 1.87 9.76 7.18
N VAL A 135 2.80 9.79 6.23
CA VAL A 135 2.90 8.77 5.17
C VAL A 135 3.09 7.39 5.77
N LEU A 136 4.05 7.23 6.69
CA LEU A 136 4.33 5.95 7.35
C LEU A 136 3.10 5.37 8.08
N ASN A 137 2.38 6.20 8.83
CA ASN A 137 1.21 5.74 9.57
C ASN A 137 0.03 5.38 8.66
N LEU A 138 -0.14 6.07 7.54
CA LEU A 138 -1.13 5.66 6.53
C LEU A 138 -0.79 4.29 5.94
N THR A 139 0.49 4.01 5.67
CA THR A 139 0.94 2.68 5.22
C THR A 139 0.71 1.59 6.28
N ARG A 140 0.84 1.92 7.57
CA ARG A 140 0.51 0.99 8.67
C ARG A 140 -0.98 0.70 8.78
N VAL A 141 -1.83 1.69 8.51
CA VAL A 141 -3.29 1.48 8.45
C VAL A 141 -3.62 0.52 7.30
N VAL A 142 -2.97 0.68 6.16
CA VAL A 142 -3.08 -0.28 5.05
C VAL A 142 -2.69 -1.68 5.49
N ASP A 143 -1.56 -1.84 6.19
CA ASP A 143 -1.14 -3.15 6.71
C ASP A 143 -2.20 -3.77 7.61
N LEU A 144 -2.79 -2.98 8.52
CA LEU A 144 -3.86 -3.41 9.40
C LEU A 144 -5.14 -3.84 8.64
N LEU A 145 -5.55 -3.06 7.64
CA LEU A 145 -6.79 -3.29 6.88
C LEU A 145 -6.72 -4.54 6.02
N TYR A 146 -5.55 -4.83 5.44
CA TYR A 146 -5.37 -5.89 4.44
C TYR A 146 -4.53 -7.06 4.95
N LYS A 147 -4.40 -7.20 6.28
CA LYS A 147 -3.62 -8.27 6.89
C LYS A 147 -4.29 -9.63 6.73
N GLY A 148 -3.91 -10.36 5.67
CA GLY A 148 -4.35 -11.72 5.40
C GLY A 148 -5.77 -11.85 4.84
N VAL A 149 -6.60 -10.82 4.94
CA VAL A 149 -7.95 -10.72 4.36
C VAL A 149 -8.25 -9.28 3.95
N ASP A 150 -9.17 -9.08 3.01
CA ASP A 150 -9.67 -7.76 2.64
C ASP A 150 -10.62 -7.23 3.72
N GLY A 151 -10.04 -6.68 4.79
CA GLY A 151 -10.79 -6.13 5.93
C GLY A 151 -11.43 -4.77 5.65
N TYR A 152 -11.12 -4.12 4.52
CA TYR A 152 -11.70 -2.85 4.12
C TYR A 152 -13.07 -3.05 3.44
N THR A 153 -13.13 -3.90 2.41
CA THR A 153 -14.40 -4.19 1.72
C THR A 153 -15.21 -5.23 2.47
N HIS A 154 -14.55 -6.26 3.00
CA HIS A 154 -15.18 -7.41 3.66
C HIS A 154 -14.86 -7.38 5.15
N VAL A 155 -15.48 -6.44 5.85
CA VAL A 155 -15.22 -6.17 7.27
C VAL A 155 -15.52 -7.39 8.14
N GLY A 156 -14.47 -8.13 8.50
CA GLY A 156 -14.53 -9.30 9.38
C GLY A 156 -14.67 -8.95 10.86
N LYS A 157 -14.87 -9.99 11.68
CA LYS A 157 -15.01 -9.84 13.15
C LYS A 157 -13.84 -9.09 13.77
N VAL A 158 -12.60 -9.42 13.39
CA VAL A 158 -11.39 -8.79 13.92
C VAL A 158 -11.40 -7.27 13.74
N MET A 159 -11.78 -6.78 12.56
CA MET A 159 -11.84 -5.34 12.28
C MET A 159 -12.98 -4.67 13.06
N LYS A 160 -14.15 -5.31 13.14
CA LYS A 160 -15.29 -4.81 13.93
C LYS A 160 -14.92 -4.69 15.42
N ASP A 161 -14.31 -5.72 15.97
CA ASP A 161 -13.86 -5.75 17.36
C ASP A 161 -12.79 -4.67 17.62
N SER A 162 -11.86 -4.48 16.69
CA SER A 162 -10.83 -3.43 16.79
C SER A 162 -11.43 -2.02 16.79
N VAL A 163 -12.41 -1.76 15.90
CA VAL A 163 -13.13 -0.49 15.85
C VAL A 163 -13.95 -0.27 17.12
N ALA A 164 -14.66 -1.29 17.59
CA ALA A 164 -15.43 -1.22 18.84
C ALA A 164 -14.54 -0.89 20.04
N SER A 165 -13.44 -1.63 20.19
CA SER A 165 -12.48 -1.42 21.29
C SER A 165 -11.84 -0.02 21.25
N PHE A 166 -11.58 0.55 20.07
CA PHE A 166 -10.89 1.83 19.95
C PHE A 166 -11.81 3.06 19.99
N LEU A 167 -13.06 2.94 19.48
CA LEU A 167 -13.95 4.08 19.26
C LEU A 167 -15.27 4.03 20.05
N ILE A 168 -15.64 2.88 20.61
CA ILE A 168 -16.94 2.68 21.27
C ILE A 168 -16.76 2.34 22.75
N GLU A 169 -15.88 1.39 23.05
CA GLU A 169 -15.69 0.86 24.39
C GLU A 169 -14.74 1.76 25.20
N PRO A 170 -15.16 2.29 26.36
CA PRO A 170 -14.27 3.05 27.21
C PRO A 170 -13.24 2.12 27.85
N MET A 171 -12.03 2.63 28.04
CA MET A 171 -11.01 1.96 28.85
C MET A 171 -11.54 1.75 30.26
N PRO A 172 -11.44 0.53 30.82
CA PRO A 172 -11.72 0.32 32.24
C PRO A 172 -10.85 1.25 33.09
N LEU A 173 -11.46 1.93 34.04
CA LEU A 173 -10.79 2.79 35.02
C LEU A 173 -10.18 1.94 36.15
#